data_AF-A0A6I9VNY5-F1
#
_entry.id   AF-A0A6I9VNY5-F1
#
_cell.length_a   1.000
_cell.length_b   1.000
_cell.length_c   1.000
_cell.angle_alpha   90.00
_cell.angle_beta   90.00
_cell.angle_gamma   90.00
#
_symmetry.space_group_name_H-M   'P 1'
#
loop_
_entity.id
_entity.type
_entity.pdbx_description
1 polymer ?
#
loop_
_entity_poly.entity_id
_entity_poly.type
_entity_poly.pdbx_seq_one_letter_code
_entity_poly.pdbx_strand_id
1 'polypeptide(L)'
;MDVEIKQQFEEMGVEANEDVITKSLELCASYCVDDAAEFVEQWMAFSISNLNGAEPSVENLTEFERKVFQAKRDKELAQANRKRVSYATPSTNTIYAPPVDSNPLAIYGVKDSAVIDDYDVGGGDANSASQDLNDDEQMLGSYNVCHTPKPKARNALARTPARHGDALLFSPASYSPIAGTPRSHSAIAGSGKIVYTFGNPTLIGTAKWASTQQAKIQIKQLLRHNGATLDEPKSNYMYDCLREKCDIAADRIFHIGKELCKKVFGANADNYELSQVDNHSQEITKTIGTICCDHEGPLDPSSTMLAGTDEARCLTVRLNFSKAKSVAVFPG
;
A
#
# COMPACT_ATOMS: atom_id res chain seq x y z
N MET A 1 31.54 13.35 -5.31
CA MET A 1 30.95 12.30 -6.17
C MET A 1 31.98 11.28 -6.66
N ASP A 2 33.10 11.67 -7.25
CA ASP A 2 34.20 10.76 -7.64
C ASP A 2 34.80 9.98 -6.46
N VAL A 3 35.15 10.69 -5.38
CA VAL A 3 35.67 10.12 -4.13
C VAL A 3 34.62 9.24 -3.44
N GLU A 4 33.35 9.65 -3.49
CA GLU A 4 32.22 8.95 -2.86
C GLU A 4 31.89 7.65 -3.61
N ILE A 5 31.86 7.65 -4.94
CA ILE A 5 31.65 6.43 -5.75
C ILE A 5 32.77 5.43 -5.49
N LYS A 6 34.03 5.89 -5.44
CA LYS A 6 35.17 5.03 -5.12
C LYS A 6 35.03 4.40 -3.73
N GLN A 7 34.70 5.21 -2.73
CA GLN A 7 34.49 4.74 -1.36
C GLN A 7 33.34 3.71 -1.27
N GLN A 8 32.23 3.93 -1.98
CA GLN A 8 31.09 3.03 -2.00
C GLN A 8 31.42 1.68 -2.68
N PHE A 9 32.22 1.69 -3.75
CA PHE A 9 32.72 0.44 -4.34
C PHE A 9 33.65 -0.33 -3.40
N GLU A 10 34.56 0.38 -2.71
CA GLU A 10 35.46 -0.22 -1.72
C GLU A 10 34.69 -0.80 -0.52
N GLU A 11 33.65 -0.11 -0.04
CA GLU A 11 32.77 -0.58 1.05
C GLU A 11 32.02 -1.87 0.67
N MET A 12 31.68 -2.01 -0.62
CA MET A 12 31.06 -3.22 -1.18
C MET A 12 32.07 -4.32 -1.55
N GLY A 13 33.36 -4.12 -1.28
CA GLY A 13 34.43 -5.08 -1.52
C GLY A 13 34.85 -5.21 -2.98
N VAL A 14 34.67 -4.15 -3.78
CA VAL A 14 34.93 -4.13 -5.22
C VAL A 14 36.05 -3.14 -5.54
N GLU A 15 37.12 -3.61 -6.18
CA GLU A 15 38.24 -2.75 -6.58
C GLU A 15 37.95 -2.10 -7.95
N ALA A 16 37.48 -0.85 -7.94
CA ALA A 16 37.13 -0.12 -9.16
C ALA A 16 38.35 0.62 -9.74
N ASN A 17 38.71 0.30 -11.00
CA ASN A 17 39.75 1.03 -11.75
C ASN A 17 39.33 2.49 -12.07
N GLU A 18 40.31 3.35 -12.34
CA GLU A 18 40.10 4.77 -12.64
C GLU A 18 39.20 5.00 -13.88
N ASP A 19 39.32 4.13 -14.89
CA ASP A 19 38.45 4.13 -16.08
C ASP A 19 36.98 3.82 -15.74
N VAL A 20 36.77 2.94 -14.76
CA VAL A 20 35.43 2.54 -14.29
C VAL A 20 34.78 3.69 -13.54
N ILE A 21 35.52 4.34 -12.64
CA ILE A 21 35.06 5.51 -11.89
C ILE A 21 34.70 6.65 -12.85
N THR A 22 35.54 6.91 -13.85
CA THR A 22 35.29 7.93 -14.86
C THR A 22 34.00 7.64 -15.63
N LYS A 23 33.77 6.39 -16.04
CA LYS A 23 32.54 6.00 -16.73
C LYS A 23 31.30 6.07 -15.83
N SER A 24 31.44 5.72 -14.54
CA SER A 24 30.36 5.85 -13.56
C SER A 24 29.93 7.30 -13.36
N LEU A 25 30.88 8.23 -13.31
CA LEU A 25 30.59 9.67 -13.21
C LEU A 25 29.87 10.19 -14.46
N GLU A 26 30.29 9.76 -15.65
CA GLU A 26 29.62 10.11 -16.90
C GLU A 26 28.14 9.65 -16.90
N LEU A 27 27.87 8.44 -16.39
CA LEU A 27 26.52 7.91 -16.26
C LEU A 27 25.69 8.65 -15.20
N CYS A 28 26.27 8.99 -14.05
CA CYS A 28 25.60 9.77 -13.02
C CYS A 28 25.19 11.15 -13.57
N ALA A 29 26.08 11.82 -14.30
CA ALA A 29 25.79 13.11 -14.94
C ALA A 29 24.75 13.00 -16.07
N SER A 30 24.81 11.93 -16.87
CA SER A 30 23.91 11.75 -18.04
C SER A 30 22.48 11.41 -17.64
N TYR A 31 22.28 10.75 -16.50
CA TYR A 31 20.98 10.28 -16.04
C TYR A 31 20.51 10.95 -14.74
N CYS A 32 21.17 12.03 -14.32
CA CYS A 32 20.87 12.82 -13.11
C CYS A 32 20.76 11.95 -11.85
N VAL A 33 21.77 11.10 -11.61
CA VAL A 33 21.90 10.35 -10.36
C VAL A 33 22.81 11.15 -9.44
N ASP A 34 22.21 11.84 -8.47
CA ASP A 34 22.92 12.75 -7.56
C ASP A 34 23.51 12.03 -6.32
N ASP A 35 23.13 10.77 -6.09
CA ASP A 35 23.59 9.95 -4.97
C ASP A 35 24.51 8.80 -5.44
N ALA A 36 25.76 8.82 -4.95
CA ALA A 36 26.75 7.80 -5.23
C ALA A 36 26.35 6.41 -4.70
N ALA A 37 25.67 6.35 -3.55
CA ALA A 37 25.22 5.09 -2.98
C ALA A 37 24.10 4.47 -3.84
N GLU A 38 23.13 5.28 -4.26
CA GLU A 38 22.05 4.84 -5.16
C GLU A 38 22.63 4.27 -6.47
N PHE A 39 23.62 4.93 -7.06
CA PHE A 39 24.30 4.44 -8.27
C PHE A 39 24.95 3.07 -8.05
N VAL A 40 25.76 2.92 -6.99
CA VAL A 40 26.49 1.68 -6.70
C VAL A 40 25.53 0.55 -6.36
N GLU A 41 24.45 0.82 -5.61
CA GLU A 41 23.39 -0.17 -5.34
C GLU A 41 22.69 -0.64 -6.61
N GLN A 42 22.32 0.29 -7.50
CA GLN A 42 21.70 -0.05 -8.79
C GLN A 42 22.63 -0.90 -9.66
N TRP A 43 23.92 -0.54 -9.69
CA TRP A 43 24.95 -1.33 -10.36
C TRP A 43 25.07 -2.74 -9.77
N MET A 44 25.17 -2.87 -8.44
CA MET A 44 25.28 -4.16 -7.76
C MET A 44 24.06 -5.04 -8.02
N ALA A 45 22.86 -4.47 -7.97
CA ALA A 45 21.62 -5.16 -8.32
C ALA A 45 21.63 -5.64 -9.79
N PHE A 46 22.15 -4.83 -10.71
CA PHE A 46 22.29 -5.19 -12.12
C PHE A 46 23.31 -6.31 -12.33
N SER A 47 24.49 -6.20 -11.72
CA SER A 47 25.56 -7.19 -11.83
C SER A 47 25.10 -8.56 -11.32
N ILE A 48 24.44 -8.62 -10.17
CA ILE A 48 23.88 -9.86 -9.62
C ILE A 48 22.81 -10.45 -10.56
N SER A 49 21.93 -9.61 -11.09
CA SER A 49 20.76 -10.06 -11.87
C SER A 49 21.07 -10.47 -13.31
N ASN A 50 22.12 -9.89 -13.92
CA ASN A 50 22.41 -10.02 -15.35
C ASN A 50 23.81 -10.55 -15.66
N LEU A 51 24.76 -10.37 -14.75
CA LEU A 51 26.19 -10.70 -14.96
C LEU A 51 26.73 -11.68 -13.91
N ASN A 52 25.85 -12.34 -13.14
CA ASN A 52 26.21 -13.31 -12.10
C ASN A 52 27.17 -12.75 -11.02
N GLY A 53 27.13 -11.44 -10.76
CA GLY A 53 27.98 -10.78 -9.76
C GLY A 53 29.38 -10.43 -10.27
N ALA A 54 29.56 -10.26 -11.58
CA ALA A 54 30.83 -9.81 -12.16
C ALA A 54 31.25 -8.41 -11.66
N GLU A 55 32.56 -8.19 -11.60
CA GLU A 55 33.17 -6.91 -11.25
C GLU A 55 32.84 -5.81 -12.29
N PRO A 56 32.86 -4.53 -11.87
CA PRO A 56 32.60 -3.41 -12.74
C PRO A 56 33.74 -3.24 -13.75
N SER A 57 33.39 -3.38 -15.03
CA SER A 57 34.24 -3.06 -16.17
C SER A 57 33.53 -2.04 -17.06
N VAL A 58 34.28 -1.33 -17.90
CA VAL A 58 33.70 -0.34 -18.83
C VAL A 58 32.68 -0.99 -19.78
N GLU A 59 32.93 -2.23 -20.20
CA GLU A 59 32.00 -3.00 -21.04
C GLU A 59 30.71 -3.33 -20.29
N ASN A 60 30.83 -3.80 -19.04
CA ASN A 60 29.68 -4.17 -18.24
C ASN A 60 28.84 -2.92 -17.84
N LEU A 61 29.49 -1.78 -17.59
CA LEU A 61 28.82 -0.49 -17.34
C LEU A 61 28.05 0.01 -18.57
N THR A 62 28.57 -0.26 -19.78
CA THR A 62 27.86 0.06 -21.03
C THR A 62 26.60 -0.80 -21.18
N GLU A 63 26.64 -2.07 -20.76
CA GLU A 63 25.46 -2.92 -20.75
C GLU A 63 24.43 -2.51 -19.68
N PHE A 64 24.91 -2.08 -18.52
CA PHE A 64 24.10 -1.50 -17.44
C PHE A 64 23.34 -0.26 -17.91
N GLU A 65 24.02 0.67 -18.60
CA GLU A 65 23.39 1.85 -19.19
C GLU A 65 22.22 1.48 -20.11
N ARG A 66 22.46 0.56 -21.05
CA ARG A 66 21.46 0.14 -22.03
C ARG A 66 20.25 -0.53 -21.38
N LYS A 67 20.46 -1.40 -20.39
CA LYS A 67 19.41 -2.23 -19.80
C LYS A 67 18.65 -1.55 -18.67
N VAL A 68 19.28 -0.65 -17.94
CA VAL A 68 18.69 0.00 -16.75
C VAL A 68 18.26 1.42 -17.09
N PHE A 69 19.19 2.27 -17.49
CA PHE A 69 18.91 3.69 -17.66
C PHE A 69 18.16 4.00 -18.97
N GLN A 70 18.58 3.44 -20.11
CA GLN A 70 17.88 3.66 -21.38
C GLN A 70 16.49 3.04 -21.38
N ALA A 71 16.35 1.81 -20.87
CA ALA A 71 15.04 1.16 -20.76
C ALA A 71 14.07 1.88 -19.80
N LYS A 72 14.58 2.52 -18.73
CA LYS A 72 13.78 3.36 -17.83
C LYS A 72 13.31 4.64 -18.54
N ARG A 73 14.22 5.34 -19.20
CA ARG A 73 13.93 6.55 -19.99
C ARG A 73 12.92 6.30 -21.11
N ASP A 74 13.04 5.17 -21.83
CA ASP A 74 12.12 4.80 -22.91
C ASP A 74 10.71 4.50 -22.39
N LYS A 75 10.59 3.86 -21.22
CA LYS A 75 9.30 3.64 -20.56
C LYS A 75 8.64 4.94 -20.12
N GLU A 76 9.41 5.87 -19.57
CA GLU A 76 8.92 7.19 -19.14
C GLU A 76 8.45 8.03 -20.34
N LEU A 77 9.22 8.06 -21.44
CA LEU A 77 8.83 8.70 -22.70
C LEU A 77 7.56 8.09 -23.31
N ALA A 78 7.43 6.76 -23.29
CA ALA A 78 6.24 6.06 -23.77
C ALA A 78 5.00 6.34 -22.90
N GLN A 79 5.18 6.64 -21.62
CA GLN A 79 4.10 7.01 -20.70
C GLN A 79 3.68 8.48 -20.85
N ALA A 80 4.64 9.38 -21.10
CA ALA A 80 4.38 10.79 -21.38
C ALA A 80 3.59 11.00 -22.69
N ASN A 81 3.92 10.24 -23.74
CA ASN A 81 3.21 10.33 -25.03
C ASN A 81 1.74 9.85 -24.95
N ARG A 82 1.39 8.96 -24.02
CA ARG A 82 -0.01 8.54 -23.81
C ARG A 82 -0.86 9.61 -23.14
N LYS A 83 -0.25 10.51 -22.34
CA LYS A 83 -0.96 11.61 -21.66
C LYS A 83 -1.27 12.80 -22.58
N ARG A 84 -0.57 12.94 -23.71
CA ARG A 84 -0.77 14.07 -24.64
C ARG A 84 -1.94 13.92 -25.61
N VAL A 85 -2.55 12.73 -25.72
CA VAL A 85 -3.68 12.49 -26.66
C VAL A 85 -5.04 12.82 -26.02
N SER A 86 -5.12 13.07 -24.70
CA SER A 86 -6.41 13.20 -24.00
C SER A 86 -6.84 14.62 -23.59
N TYR A 87 -6.13 15.68 -24.00
CA TYR A 87 -6.52 17.05 -23.64
C TYR A 87 -6.43 17.99 -24.83
N ALA A 88 -7.48 17.97 -25.66
CA ALA A 88 -7.80 19.06 -26.56
C ALA A 88 -9.27 19.44 -26.33
N THR A 89 -9.51 20.41 -25.44
CA THR A 89 -10.58 21.43 -25.53
C THR A 89 -10.41 22.49 -24.42
N PRO A 90 -10.88 23.72 -24.65
CA PRO A 90 -10.22 24.93 -24.15
C PRO A 90 -10.76 25.43 -22.81
N SER A 91 -9.92 26.28 -22.21
CA SER A 91 -10.10 27.08 -21.01
C SER A 91 -11.33 28.00 -21.03
N THR A 92 -12.07 28.01 -19.91
CA THR A 92 -12.73 29.22 -19.38
C THR A 92 -12.78 29.18 -17.85
N ASN A 93 -12.27 30.26 -17.24
CA ASN A 93 -12.38 30.59 -15.82
C ASN A 93 -13.84 30.76 -15.39
N THR A 94 -14.26 30.11 -14.30
CA THR A 94 -15.13 30.74 -13.27
C THR A 94 -15.17 29.93 -11.97
N ILE A 95 -15.11 30.67 -10.87
CA ILE A 95 -15.34 30.28 -9.48
C ILE A 95 -16.86 30.14 -9.27
N TYR A 96 -17.34 29.02 -8.71
CA TYR A 96 -18.50 28.82 -7.81
C TYR A 96 -19.12 27.41 -7.98
N ALA A 97 -19.27 26.70 -6.85
CA ALA A 97 -20.12 25.52 -6.55
C ALA A 97 -19.98 24.24 -7.43
N PRO A 98 -19.92 23.03 -6.81
CA PRO A 98 -19.99 21.79 -7.58
C PRO A 98 -21.42 21.55 -8.09
N PRO A 99 -21.64 21.19 -9.36
CA PRO A 99 -22.93 20.66 -9.80
C PRO A 99 -23.07 19.22 -9.30
N VAL A 100 -24.20 18.97 -8.66
CA VAL A 100 -24.63 17.67 -8.14
C VAL A 100 -25.13 16.83 -9.31
N ASP A 101 -24.23 16.28 -10.13
CA ASP A 101 -24.57 15.31 -11.18
C ASP A 101 -23.32 14.51 -11.59
N SER A 102 -22.56 14.02 -10.61
CA SER A 102 -21.48 13.06 -10.87
C SER A 102 -21.92 11.68 -10.39
N ASN A 103 -22.07 10.77 -11.36
CA ASN A 103 -22.34 9.36 -11.13
C ASN A 103 -21.40 8.81 -10.03
N PRO A 104 -21.92 8.41 -8.85
CA PRO A 104 -21.09 7.98 -7.73
C PRO A 104 -20.29 6.70 -8.02
N LEU A 105 -20.62 5.99 -9.11
CA LEU A 105 -19.91 4.81 -9.59
C LEU A 105 -18.71 5.14 -10.49
N ALA A 106 -18.52 6.40 -10.90
CA ALA A 106 -17.38 6.83 -11.71
C ALA A 106 -16.03 6.57 -11.00
N ILE A 107 -16.01 6.56 -9.66
CA ILE A 107 -14.82 6.25 -8.86
C ILE A 107 -14.32 4.81 -9.06
N TYR A 108 -15.19 3.91 -9.55
CA TYR A 108 -14.90 2.52 -9.85
C TYR A 108 -14.64 2.25 -11.35
N GLY A 109 -14.54 3.30 -12.18
CA GLY A 109 -14.16 3.20 -13.60
C GLY A 109 -15.30 2.77 -14.55
N VAL A 110 -16.55 2.85 -14.10
CA VAL A 110 -17.73 2.64 -14.95
C VAL A 110 -18.02 3.92 -15.72
N LYS A 111 -18.12 3.83 -17.06
CA LYS A 111 -18.51 4.95 -17.93
C LYS A 111 -20.03 5.06 -17.98
N ASP A 112 -20.56 6.27 -18.11
CA ASP A 112 -22.01 6.53 -18.11
C ASP A 112 -22.79 5.77 -19.20
N SER A 113 -22.14 5.35 -20.28
CA SER A 113 -22.76 4.56 -21.36
C SER A 113 -23.13 3.11 -20.97
N ALA A 114 -22.92 2.69 -19.73
CA ALA A 114 -23.18 1.32 -19.26
C ALA A 114 -24.39 1.21 -18.32
N VAL A 115 -25.09 2.32 -18.03
CA VAL A 115 -26.34 2.29 -17.27
C VAL A 115 -27.48 2.02 -18.26
N ILE A 116 -28.20 0.91 -18.06
CA ILE A 116 -29.42 0.60 -18.80
C ILE A 116 -30.52 1.53 -18.27
N ASP A 117 -30.96 2.48 -19.10
CA ASP A 117 -32.23 3.18 -18.93
C ASP A 117 -33.34 2.22 -19.39
N ASP A 118 -33.90 1.45 -18.47
CA ASP A 118 -35.15 0.73 -18.73
C ASP A 118 -35.97 0.68 -17.43
N TYR A 119 -36.71 1.75 -17.18
CA TYR A 119 -37.91 1.74 -16.33
C TYR A 119 -39.06 2.31 -17.16
N ASP A 120 -39.61 1.47 -18.03
CA ASP A 120 -40.97 1.64 -18.53
C ASP A 120 -41.94 1.07 -17.49
N VAL A 121 -42.68 1.94 -16.81
CA VAL A 121 -43.87 1.56 -16.04
C VAL A 121 -45.06 2.28 -16.64
N GLY A 122 -45.64 1.67 -17.67
CA GLY A 122 -46.98 1.98 -18.18
C GLY A 122 -48.07 1.67 -17.14
N GLY A 123 -49.09 2.53 -17.09
CA GLY A 123 -50.10 2.59 -16.03
C GLY A 123 -51.34 1.69 -16.19
N GLY A 124 -52.29 1.86 -15.25
CA GLY A 124 -53.66 1.35 -15.33
C GLY A 124 -54.28 0.86 -14.02
N ASP A 125 -54.92 1.78 -13.28
CA ASP A 125 -56.12 1.71 -12.42
C ASP A 125 -56.54 0.49 -11.55
N ALA A 126 -56.93 0.86 -10.31
CA ALA A 126 -58.17 0.51 -9.59
C ALA A 126 -58.10 -0.32 -8.27
N ASN A 127 -58.41 0.42 -7.19
CA ASN A 127 -59.23 0.07 -6.01
C ASN A 127 -58.72 -0.80 -4.84
N SER A 128 -58.74 -0.12 -3.69
CA SER A 128 -59.32 -0.51 -2.39
C SER A 128 -58.45 -1.16 -1.30
N ALA A 129 -58.26 -0.31 -0.28
CA ALA A 129 -58.52 -0.54 1.14
C ALA A 129 -57.40 -1.05 2.08
N SER A 130 -57.23 -0.21 3.12
CA SER A 130 -56.95 -0.49 4.54
C SER A 130 -55.54 -0.79 5.04
N GLN A 131 -55.14 0.12 5.92
CA GLN A 131 -54.61 -0.06 7.28
C GLN A 131 -53.10 -0.02 7.52
N ASP A 132 -52.79 0.88 8.47
CA ASP A 132 -51.54 1.15 9.16
C ASP A 132 -50.78 -0.10 9.61
N LEU A 133 -49.44 -0.03 9.59
CA LEU A 133 -48.57 0.09 10.78
C LEU A 133 -47.09 0.00 10.35
N ASN A 134 -46.23 0.62 11.16
CA ASN A 134 -44.79 0.81 11.01
C ASN A 134 -44.01 -0.47 10.70
N ASP A 135 -42.94 -0.37 9.91
CA ASP A 135 -41.73 -1.20 10.06
C ASP A 135 -40.50 -0.47 9.47
N ASP A 136 -39.61 -0.07 10.39
CA ASP A 136 -38.23 0.37 10.14
C ASP A 136 -37.36 -0.87 9.86
N GLU A 137 -37.18 -1.26 8.59
CA GLU A 137 -36.17 -2.28 8.26
C GLU A 137 -35.69 -2.19 6.80
N GLN A 138 -34.69 -1.34 6.52
CA GLN A 138 -33.75 -1.53 5.41
C GLN A 138 -32.58 -0.53 5.42
N MET A 139 -31.60 -0.75 6.29
CA MET A 139 -30.25 -0.18 6.16
C MET A 139 -29.23 -1.18 6.74
N LEU A 140 -29.10 -2.35 6.10
CA LEU A 140 -27.95 -3.23 6.30
C LEU A 140 -26.87 -2.88 5.28
N GLY A 141 -26.06 -1.88 5.63
CA GLY A 141 -24.85 -1.50 4.91
C GLY A 141 -23.83 -2.63 4.90
N SER A 142 -23.35 -2.93 3.71
CA SER A 142 -22.48 -4.05 3.34
C SER A 142 -21.16 -4.06 4.13
N TYR A 143 -20.84 -5.22 4.69
CA TYR A 143 -19.59 -5.55 5.37
C TYR A 143 -18.42 -5.64 4.38
N ASN A 144 -17.28 -5.08 4.79
CA ASN A 144 -16.03 -5.04 4.05
C ASN A 144 -15.48 -6.45 3.73
N VAL A 145 -15.54 -6.83 2.45
CA VAL A 145 -14.83 -7.99 1.91
C VAL A 145 -13.44 -7.53 1.45
N CYS A 146 -12.38 -8.06 2.07
CA CYS A 146 -11.02 -7.87 1.63
C CYS A 146 -10.83 -8.46 0.21
N HIS A 147 -10.43 -7.64 -0.76
CA HIS A 147 -10.08 -8.09 -2.11
C HIS A 147 -8.59 -7.89 -2.41
N THR A 148 -7.94 -8.99 -2.82
CA THR A 148 -6.61 -8.97 -3.46
C THR A 148 -6.69 -8.35 -4.87
N PRO A 149 -5.65 -7.65 -5.34
CA PRO A 149 -5.68 -6.94 -6.62
C PRO A 149 -5.80 -7.90 -7.80
N LYS A 150 -6.79 -7.66 -8.67
CA LYS A 150 -7.00 -8.45 -9.90
C LYS A 150 -5.91 -8.12 -10.94
N PRO A 151 -5.28 -9.11 -11.59
CA PRO A 151 -4.39 -8.86 -12.71
C PRO A 151 -5.18 -8.36 -13.94
N LYS A 152 -4.59 -7.40 -14.67
CA LYS A 152 -5.13 -6.83 -15.92
C LYS A 152 -5.24 -7.92 -17.00
N ALA A 153 -6.39 -8.58 -17.11
CA ALA A 153 -6.71 -9.45 -18.23
C ALA A 153 -7.08 -8.59 -19.45
N ARG A 154 -6.30 -8.71 -20.53
CA ARG A 154 -6.65 -8.18 -21.85
C ARG A 154 -7.91 -8.89 -22.37
N ASN A 155 -8.87 -8.11 -22.84
CA ASN A 155 -10.06 -8.46 -23.65
C ASN A 155 -10.27 -9.95 -23.95
N ALA A 156 -11.18 -10.59 -23.22
CA ALA A 156 -11.72 -11.91 -23.55
C ALA A 156 -13.26 -12.00 -23.36
N LEU A 157 -13.97 -10.88 -23.41
CA LEU A 157 -15.44 -10.85 -23.43
C LEU A 157 -15.95 -10.83 -24.88
N ALA A 158 -15.74 -11.93 -25.60
CA ALA A 158 -16.42 -12.21 -26.86
C ALA A 158 -16.32 -13.70 -27.15
N ARG A 159 -17.06 -14.52 -26.40
CA ARG A 159 -17.39 -15.92 -26.74
C ARG A 159 -18.32 -16.55 -25.69
N THR A 160 -19.50 -15.96 -25.48
CA THR A 160 -20.66 -16.73 -24.99
C THR A 160 -21.43 -17.21 -26.23
N PRO A 161 -21.64 -18.52 -26.43
CA PRO A 161 -22.56 -18.97 -27.46
C PRO A 161 -23.97 -18.71 -26.94
N ALA A 162 -24.60 -17.63 -27.42
CA ALA A 162 -26.04 -17.51 -27.33
C ALA A 162 -26.65 -18.60 -28.21
N ARG A 163 -27.32 -19.59 -27.60
CA ARG A 163 -28.26 -20.46 -28.32
C ARG A 163 -29.50 -20.69 -27.46
N HIS A 164 -30.55 -19.96 -27.86
CA HIS A 164 -31.96 -20.36 -27.93
C HIS A 164 -32.45 -21.52 -27.07
N GLY A 165 -33.46 -21.25 -26.24
CA GLY A 165 -34.40 -22.26 -25.76
C GLY A 165 -34.70 -22.10 -24.28
N ASP A 166 -35.73 -21.31 -23.97
CA ASP A 166 -36.40 -21.35 -22.67
C ASP A 166 -36.81 -22.80 -22.31
N ALA A 167 -36.76 -23.09 -21.01
CA ALA A 167 -37.36 -24.23 -20.31
C ALA A 167 -36.50 -25.42 -19.84
N LEU A 168 -35.17 -25.30 -19.65
CA LEU A 168 -34.37 -26.37 -18.98
C LEU A 168 -33.25 -25.88 -18.03
N LEU A 169 -33.41 -24.73 -17.36
CA LEU A 169 -32.33 -24.13 -16.56
C LEU A 169 -32.15 -24.65 -15.12
N PHE A 170 -32.97 -25.59 -14.65
CA PHE A 170 -32.84 -26.13 -13.28
C PHE A 170 -32.97 -27.66 -13.23
N SER A 171 -32.03 -28.37 -13.86
CA SER A 171 -31.83 -29.81 -13.63
C SER A 171 -30.39 -30.08 -13.16
N PRO A 172 -30.17 -31.03 -12.23
CA PRO A 172 -28.82 -31.44 -11.80
C PRO A 172 -27.88 -31.85 -12.96
N ALA A 173 -28.44 -32.16 -14.14
CA ALA A 173 -27.69 -32.50 -15.35
C ALA A 173 -27.05 -31.30 -16.10
N SER A 174 -27.34 -30.05 -15.70
CA SER A 174 -26.69 -28.85 -16.25
C SER A 174 -25.26 -28.65 -15.71
N TYR A 175 -24.88 -29.38 -14.66
CA TYR A 175 -23.53 -29.43 -14.13
C TYR A 175 -22.69 -30.46 -14.91
N SER A 176 -22.36 -30.13 -16.16
CA SER A 176 -21.23 -30.79 -16.80
C SER A 176 -19.95 -30.34 -16.07
N PRO A 177 -19.01 -31.25 -15.72
CA PRO A 177 -17.71 -30.82 -15.24
C PRO A 177 -17.15 -29.83 -16.27
N ILE A 178 -16.69 -28.66 -15.82
CA ILE A 178 -15.93 -27.76 -16.70
C ILE A 178 -14.77 -28.59 -17.24
N ALA A 179 -14.85 -29.01 -18.50
CA ALA A 179 -13.79 -29.68 -19.23
C ALA A 179 -12.67 -28.65 -19.43
N GLY A 180 -11.87 -28.50 -18.39
CA GLY A 180 -10.95 -27.39 -18.19
C GLY A 180 -10.63 -27.19 -16.70
N THR A 181 -10.54 -28.28 -15.93
CA THR A 181 -9.85 -28.23 -14.64
C THR A 181 -8.34 -28.11 -14.88
N PRO A 182 -7.65 -27.52 -13.91
CA PRO A 182 -7.01 -26.21 -14.05
C PRO A 182 -5.90 -26.21 -15.10
N ARG A 183 -5.62 -25.05 -15.72
CA ARG A 183 -4.24 -24.80 -16.19
C ARG A 183 -3.38 -24.93 -14.94
N SER A 184 -2.83 -26.11 -14.69
CA SER A 184 -1.81 -26.26 -13.68
C SER A 184 -0.80 -25.16 -14.00
N HIS A 185 -0.38 -24.42 -12.99
CA HIS A 185 0.82 -23.61 -13.11
C HIS A 185 1.96 -24.61 -13.35
N SER A 186 2.06 -25.15 -14.57
CA SER A 186 3.28 -25.76 -15.05
C SER A 186 4.34 -24.69 -14.87
N ALA A 187 5.45 -25.08 -14.25
CA ALA A 187 6.54 -24.18 -13.91
C ALA A 187 6.82 -23.26 -15.11
N ILE A 188 6.37 -22.01 -15.00
CA ILE A 188 6.55 -21.01 -16.05
C ILE A 188 8.06 -20.78 -16.18
N ALA A 189 8.55 -20.42 -17.37
CA ALA A 189 9.94 -20.00 -17.52
C ALA A 189 10.30 -18.96 -16.44
N GLY A 190 11.27 -19.29 -15.57
CA GLY A 190 11.63 -18.50 -14.38
C GLY A 190 11.10 -19.00 -13.03
N SER A 191 10.35 -20.10 -12.99
CA SER A 191 9.99 -20.78 -11.74
C SER A 191 11.24 -21.24 -10.99
N GLY A 192 11.29 -20.98 -9.68
CA GLY A 192 12.46 -21.28 -8.84
C GLY A 192 13.59 -20.24 -8.90
N LYS A 193 13.43 -19.13 -9.64
CA LYS A 193 14.38 -18.02 -9.63
C LYS A 193 14.40 -17.35 -8.25
N ILE A 194 15.59 -17.21 -7.66
CA ILE A 194 15.81 -16.40 -6.46
C ILE A 194 15.59 -14.93 -6.84
N VAL A 195 14.60 -14.28 -6.22
CA VAL A 195 14.26 -12.87 -6.48
C VAL A 195 14.81 -11.91 -5.42
N TYR A 196 15.23 -12.45 -4.28
CA TYR A 196 15.78 -11.71 -3.16
C TYR A 196 16.65 -12.64 -2.32
N THR A 197 17.75 -12.11 -1.81
CA THR A 197 18.69 -12.81 -0.94
C THR A 197 18.98 -11.92 0.26
N PHE A 198 19.07 -12.51 1.45
CA PHE A 198 19.48 -11.83 2.68
C PHE A 198 20.68 -12.55 3.30
N GLY A 199 21.72 -11.80 3.64
CA GLY A 199 22.98 -12.35 4.15
C GLY A 199 24.06 -12.49 3.05
N ASN A 200 25.09 -13.29 3.32
CA ASN A 200 26.25 -13.41 2.42
C ASN A 200 25.86 -14.02 1.05
N PRO A 201 25.98 -13.26 -0.06
CA PRO A 201 25.51 -13.69 -1.37
C PRO A 201 26.25 -14.92 -1.92
N THR A 202 27.56 -15.01 -1.67
CA THR A 202 28.45 -16.06 -2.18
C THR A 202 28.12 -17.43 -1.58
N LEU A 203 27.78 -17.44 -0.29
CA LEU A 203 27.33 -18.65 0.41
C LEU A 203 25.93 -19.09 -0.04
N ILE A 204 25.03 -18.15 -0.31
CA ILE A 204 23.64 -18.46 -0.66
C ILE A 204 23.50 -18.87 -2.13
N GLY A 205 24.30 -18.30 -3.03
CA GLY A 205 24.32 -18.67 -4.46
C GLY A 205 24.81 -20.09 -4.71
N THR A 206 25.61 -20.65 -3.80
CA THR A 206 26.13 -22.02 -3.86
C THR A 206 25.39 -23.00 -2.94
N ALA A 207 24.50 -22.50 -2.06
CA ALA A 207 23.79 -23.31 -1.10
C ALA A 207 22.70 -24.17 -1.75
N LYS A 208 22.77 -25.49 -1.51
CA LYS A 208 21.65 -26.39 -1.75
C LYS A 208 20.73 -26.38 -0.52
N TRP A 209 19.55 -25.79 -0.67
CA TRP A 209 18.52 -25.81 0.37
C TRP A 209 17.97 -27.24 0.51
N ALA A 210 18.42 -27.94 1.54
CA ALA A 210 17.93 -29.26 1.89
C ALA A 210 17.70 -29.32 3.39
N SER A 211 16.63 -29.98 3.81
CA SER A 211 16.45 -30.30 5.23
C SER A 211 17.42 -31.41 5.60
N THR A 212 18.37 -31.13 6.50
CA THR A 212 19.13 -32.19 7.18
C THR A 212 18.18 -32.97 8.10
N GLN A 213 18.45 -34.27 8.29
CA GLN A 213 17.59 -35.21 9.02
C GLN A 213 17.09 -34.71 10.38
N GLN A 214 15.87 -35.15 10.73
CA GLN A 214 15.07 -34.92 11.96
C GLN A 214 15.81 -34.22 13.12
N ALA A 215 16.06 -32.92 13.00
CA ALA A 215 16.41 -32.11 14.15
C ALA A 215 15.19 -32.02 15.07
N LYS A 216 15.39 -32.14 16.38
CA LYS A 216 14.33 -31.91 17.37
C LYS A 216 14.01 -30.41 17.41
N ILE A 217 13.05 -29.98 16.59
CA ILE A 217 12.59 -28.59 16.55
C ILE A 217 11.65 -28.36 17.75
N GLN A 218 11.96 -27.38 18.59
CA GLN A 218 11.05 -26.89 19.62
C GLN A 218 10.30 -25.67 19.09
N ILE A 219 9.01 -25.83 18.85
CA ILE A 219 8.13 -24.74 18.45
C ILE A 219 7.47 -24.21 19.71
N LYS A 220 7.70 -22.94 20.04
CA LYS A 220 7.03 -22.24 21.14
C LYS A 220 6.16 -21.13 20.57
N GLN A 221 4.86 -21.22 20.81
CA GLN A 221 3.95 -20.12 20.51
C GLN A 221 4.10 -19.04 21.59
N LEU A 222 4.39 -17.81 21.18
CA LEU A 222 4.42 -16.65 22.07
C LEU A 222 3.04 -16.01 22.07
N LEU A 223 2.23 -16.36 23.07
CA LEU A 223 0.88 -15.84 23.23
C LEU A 223 0.93 -14.42 23.81
N ARG A 224 0.20 -13.50 23.19
CA ARG A 224 -0.10 -12.17 23.75
C ARG A 224 -1.49 -12.23 24.40
N HIS A 225 -1.77 -11.32 25.34
CA HIS A 225 -3.01 -11.24 26.13
C HIS A 225 -3.27 -12.46 27.03
N ASN A 226 -2.85 -12.37 28.29
CA ASN A 226 -3.10 -13.37 29.34
C ASN A 226 -2.68 -14.83 29.01
N GLY A 227 -1.85 -15.03 27.99
CA GLY A 227 -1.34 -16.35 27.63
C GLY A 227 -2.38 -17.26 26.96
N ALA A 228 -3.42 -16.72 26.35
CA ALA A 228 -4.48 -17.47 25.68
C ALA A 228 -4.45 -17.31 24.15
N THR A 229 -4.95 -18.31 23.43
CA THR A 229 -5.27 -18.20 21.99
C THR A 229 -6.68 -17.61 21.81
N LEU A 230 -7.01 -17.19 20.59
CA LEU A 230 -8.35 -16.70 20.23
C LEU A 230 -9.42 -17.81 20.27
N ASP A 231 -9.01 -19.05 20.53
CA ASP A 231 -9.85 -20.25 20.55
C ASP A 231 -10.66 -20.38 21.85
N GLU A 232 -10.43 -19.50 22.84
CA GLU A 232 -11.21 -19.48 24.07
C GLU A 232 -12.67 -19.09 23.80
N PRO A 233 -13.66 -19.71 24.49
CA PRO A 233 -15.09 -19.43 24.33
C PRO A 233 -15.52 -18.03 24.79
N LYS A 234 -14.56 -17.13 25.05
CA LYS A 234 -14.77 -15.73 25.47
C LYS A 234 -14.68 -14.73 24.31
N SER A 235 -14.56 -15.20 23.07
CA SER A 235 -14.62 -14.31 21.90
C SER A 235 -16.08 -13.89 21.66
N ASN A 236 -16.36 -12.60 21.78
CA ASN A 236 -17.67 -12.06 21.41
C ASN A 236 -17.76 -12.02 19.88
N TYR A 237 -18.63 -12.84 19.30
CA TYR A 237 -18.85 -12.85 17.86
C TYR A 237 -19.67 -11.64 17.41
N MET A 238 -19.15 -10.87 16.45
CA MET A 238 -19.82 -9.72 15.83
C MET A 238 -20.34 -8.66 16.82
N TYR A 239 -19.71 -8.54 17.98
CA TYR A 239 -20.02 -7.51 18.97
C TYR A 239 -18.96 -6.41 18.92
N ASP A 240 -19.41 -5.17 18.81
CA ASP A 240 -18.55 -4.00 18.74
C ASP A 240 -19.13 -2.88 19.61
N CYS A 241 -18.50 -2.65 20.76
CA CYS A 241 -18.89 -1.60 21.68
C CYS A 241 -18.00 -0.37 21.46
N LEU A 242 -18.58 0.72 20.96
CA LEU A 242 -17.83 1.97 20.72
C LEU A 242 -17.16 2.51 21.98
N ARG A 243 -17.80 2.35 23.15
CA ARG A 243 -17.19 2.75 24.42
C ARG A 243 -15.92 1.97 24.71
N GLU A 244 -15.97 0.64 24.63
CA GLU A 244 -14.80 -0.21 24.83
C GLU A 244 -13.69 0.11 23.82
N LYS A 245 -14.05 0.44 22.58
CA LYS A 245 -13.07 0.91 21.58
C LYS A 245 -12.40 2.21 21.97
N CYS A 246 -13.17 3.18 22.45
CA CYS A 246 -12.62 4.45 22.93
C CYS A 246 -11.69 4.22 24.13
N ASP A 247 -12.10 3.38 25.08
CA ASP A 247 -11.30 3.04 26.27
C ASP A 247 -9.98 2.35 25.85
N ILE A 248 -10.04 1.38 24.94
CA ILE A 248 -8.85 0.71 24.40
C ILE A 248 -7.92 1.69 23.66
N ALA A 249 -8.49 2.65 22.91
CA ALA A 249 -7.71 3.67 22.22
C ALA A 249 -7.04 4.63 23.21
N ALA A 250 -7.75 5.05 24.26
CA ALA A 250 -7.22 5.88 25.34
C ALA A 250 -6.10 5.16 26.10
N ASP A 251 -6.33 3.91 26.53
CA ASP A 251 -5.34 3.07 27.19
C ASP A 251 -4.07 2.93 26.35
N ARG A 252 -4.23 2.75 25.03
CA ARG A 252 -3.09 2.67 24.09
C ARG A 252 -2.25 3.94 24.11
N ILE A 253 -2.91 5.10 24.02
CA ILE A 253 -2.23 6.41 24.06
C ILE A 253 -1.54 6.60 25.41
N PHE A 254 -2.22 6.29 26.51
CA PHE A 254 -1.69 6.45 27.86
C PHE A 254 -0.47 5.57 28.12
N HIS A 255 -0.57 4.27 27.84
CA HIS A 255 0.52 3.33 28.10
C HIS A 255 1.74 3.57 27.21
N ILE A 256 1.53 3.79 25.92
CA ILE A 256 2.63 4.13 25.00
C ILE A 256 3.23 5.47 25.41
N GLY A 257 2.39 6.46 25.72
CA GLY A 257 2.82 7.78 26.16
C GLY A 257 3.70 7.73 27.41
N LYS A 258 3.30 6.93 28.40
CA LYS A 258 4.08 6.71 29.62
C LYS A 258 5.47 6.13 29.33
N GLU A 259 5.56 5.10 28.49
CA GLU A 259 6.86 4.51 28.12
C GLU A 259 7.72 5.46 27.28
N LEU A 260 7.11 6.27 26.42
CA LEU A 260 7.81 7.35 25.69
C LEU A 260 8.34 8.42 26.65
N CYS A 261 7.55 8.86 27.62
CA CYS A 261 7.98 9.79 28.66
C CYS A 261 9.16 9.25 29.45
N LYS A 262 9.13 7.98 29.87
CA LYS A 262 10.28 7.33 30.52
C LYS A 262 11.53 7.34 29.66
N LYS A 263 11.39 7.11 28.35
CA LYS A 263 12.52 7.11 27.42
C LYS A 263 13.10 8.52 27.20
N VAL A 264 12.26 9.55 27.14
CA VAL A 264 12.67 10.94 26.87
C VAL A 264 13.17 11.64 28.14
N PHE A 265 12.51 11.41 29.28
CA PHE A 265 12.76 12.12 30.54
C PHE A 265 13.50 11.31 31.60
N GLY A 266 13.71 10.00 31.38
CA GLY A 266 14.41 9.11 32.30
C GLY A 266 13.59 8.71 33.54
N ALA A 267 14.28 8.39 34.64
CA ALA A 267 13.67 7.87 35.86
C ALA A 267 12.68 8.84 36.55
N ASN A 268 12.75 10.14 36.24
CA ASN A 268 11.89 11.18 36.80
C ASN A 268 10.72 11.55 35.88
N ALA A 269 10.32 10.67 34.96
CA ALA A 269 9.27 10.94 33.99
C ALA A 269 7.93 11.36 34.63
N ASP A 270 7.62 10.86 35.83
CA ASP A 270 6.40 11.20 36.56
C ASP A 270 6.37 12.66 37.06
N ASN A 271 7.52 13.35 37.07
CA ASN A 271 7.62 14.76 37.45
C ASN A 271 7.37 15.73 36.28
N TYR A 272 7.24 15.21 35.06
CA TYR A 272 7.02 16.03 33.87
C TYR A 272 5.52 16.10 33.56
N GLU A 273 4.99 17.31 33.56
CA GLU A 273 3.62 17.57 33.14
C GLU A 273 3.58 17.80 31.62
N LEU A 274 2.82 16.96 30.93
CA LEU A 274 2.54 17.15 29.51
C LEU A 274 1.47 18.23 29.35
N SER A 275 1.66 19.09 28.36
CA SER A 275 0.67 20.09 27.99
C SER A 275 -0.43 19.47 27.13
N GLN A 276 -1.63 20.03 27.23
CA GLN A 276 -2.71 19.74 26.31
C GLN A 276 -2.35 20.20 24.90
N VAL A 277 -2.83 19.47 23.89
CA VAL A 277 -2.46 19.70 22.48
C VAL A 277 -2.94 21.06 21.94
N ASP A 278 -4.00 21.63 22.51
CA ASP A 278 -4.61 22.90 22.14
C ASP A 278 -4.14 24.08 23.02
N ASN A 279 -3.26 23.82 23.98
CA ASN A 279 -2.80 24.86 24.89
C ASN A 279 -1.87 25.85 24.18
N HIS A 280 -2.25 27.13 24.21
CA HIS A 280 -1.47 28.19 23.60
C HIS A 280 -0.42 28.70 24.60
N SER A 281 0.85 28.60 24.23
CA SER A 281 1.97 29.06 25.05
C SER A 281 3.00 29.79 24.21
N GLN A 282 3.75 30.69 24.83
CA GLN A 282 4.95 31.30 24.23
C GLN A 282 6.19 30.42 24.42
N GLU A 283 6.14 29.49 25.38
CA GLU A 283 7.22 28.55 25.67
C GLU A 283 7.05 27.24 24.90
N ILE A 284 8.14 26.46 24.81
CA ILE A 284 8.10 25.14 24.19
C ILE A 284 7.29 24.19 25.07
N THR A 285 6.15 23.73 24.55
CA THR A 285 5.33 22.70 25.18
C THR A 285 5.69 21.31 24.67
N LYS A 286 5.46 20.30 25.51
CA LYS A 286 5.57 18.89 25.14
C LYS A 286 4.21 18.26 25.34
N THR A 287 3.78 17.46 24.38
CA THR A 287 2.47 16.81 24.39
C THR A 287 2.57 15.42 23.79
N ILE A 288 1.54 14.61 24.01
CA ILE A 288 1.41 13.25 23.49
C ILE A 288 0.04 13.10 22.86
N GLY A 289 -0.04 12.25 21.84
CA GLY A 289 -1.28 11.98 21.15
C GLY A 289 -1.13 10.93 20.07
N THR A 290 -2.23 10.70 19.36
CA THR A 290 -2.28 9.84 18.17
C THR A 290 -2.37 10.69 16.92
N ILE A 291 -1.70 10.25 15.85
CA ILE A 291 -1.79 10.90 14.55
C ILE A 291 -3.14 10.56 13.91
N CYS A 292 -3.84 11.58 13.43
CA CYS A 292 -5.08 11.46 12.66
C CYS A 292 -5.05 12.35 11.41
N CYS A 293 -6.06 12.19 10.56
CA CYS A 293 -6.24 12.95 9.32
C CYS A 293 -7.50 13.81 9.44
N ASP A 294 -7.47 15.02 8.88
CA ASP A 294 -8.62 15.95 8.89
C ASP A 294 -9.67 15.64 7.81
N HIS A 295 -9.37 14.73 6.87
CA HIS A 295 -10.29 14.28 5.83
C HIS A 295 -10.18 12.77 5.56
N GLU A 296 -11.16 12.23 4.84
CA GLU A 296 -11.13 10.86 4.33
C GLU A 296 -10.25 10.79 3.09
N GLY A 297 -8.99 10.40 3.25
CA GLY A 297 -8.05 10.24 2.14
C GLY A 297 -6.65 9.89 2.61
N PRO A 298 -5.67 9.82 1.69
CA PRO A 298 -4.27 9.61 2.04
C PRO A 298 -3.76 10.73 2.96
N LEU A 299 -3.03 10.37 4.01
CA LEU A 299 -2.41 11.34 4.91
C LEU A 299 -1.35 12.14 4.17
N ASP A 300 -1.39 13.46 4.31
CA ASP A 300 -0.38 14.38 3.81
C ASP A 300 0.06 15.37 4.91
N PRO A 301 1.19 16.10 4.72
CA PRO A 301 1.71 17.01 5.75
C PRO A 301 0.75 18.12 6.18
N SER A 302 -0.19 18.51 5.31
CA SER A 302 -1.17 19.56 5.59
C SER A 302 -2.44 19.04 6.25
N SER A 303 -2.82 17.79 5.99
CA SER A 303 -3.96 17.10 6.60
C SER A 303 -3.63 16.40 7.93
N THR A 304 -2.35 16.37 8.32
CA THR A 304 -1.92 15.69 9.54
C THR A 304 -2.33 16.44 10.80
N MET A 305 -3.03 15.73 11.68
CA MET A 305 -3.48 16.20 12.98
C MET A 305 -2.93 15.32 14.11
N LEU A 306 -2.89 15.88 15.32
CA LEU A 306 -2.58 15.18 16.55
C LEU A 306 -3.80 15.22 17.48
N ALA A 307 -4.36 14.06 17.78
CA ALA A 307 -5.39 13.88 18.80
C ALA A 307 -4.74 13.67 20.17
N GLY A 308 -4.98 14.58 21.11
CA GLY A 308 -4.37 14.58 22.44
C GLY A 308 -4.82 13.45 23.36
N THR A 309 -4.16 13.34 24.51
CA THR A 309 -4.41 12.29 25.51
C THR A 309 -5.56 12.58 26.48
N ASP A 310 -6.19 13.76 26.42
CA ASP A 310 -7.32 14.10 27.31
C ASP A 310 -8.56 13.31 26.93
N GLU A 311 -8.88 12.29 27.72
CA GLU A 311 -10.03 11.40 27.54
C GLU A 311 -11.38 12.13 27.59
N ALA A 312 -11.45 13.28 28.28
CA ALA A 312 -12.70 14.03 28.42
C ALA A 312 -12.98 14.94 27.23
N ARG A 313 -11.94 15.36 26.49
CA ARG A 313 -12.07 16.38 25.44
C ARG A 313 -11.58 15.94 24.06
N CYS A 314 -10.70 14.95 23.98
CA CYS A 314 -10.13 14.39 22.75
C CYS A 314 -9.78 15.47 21.71
N LEU A 315 -9.16 16.56 22.19
CA LEU A 315 -8.89 17.72 21.35
C LEU A 315 -7.85 17.37 20.29
N THR A 316 -7.95 18.05 19.16
CA THR A 316 -7.08 17.83 18.02
C THR A 316 -6.41 19.13 17.61
N VAL A 317 -5.15 19.05 17.19
CA VAL A 317 -4.41 20.18 16.65
C VAL A 317 -3.76 19.78 15.34
N ARG A 318 -3.78 20.68 14.34
CA ARG A 318 -3.07 20.45 13.08
C ARG A 318 -1.57 20.60 13.32
N LEU A 319 -0.80 19.64 12.84
CA LEU A 319 0.65 19.69 12.96
C LEU A 319 1.26 20.51 11.82
N ASN A 320 2.35 21.21 12.13
CA ASN A 320 3.12 21.95 11.13
C ASN A 320 4.56 21.44 11.12
N PHE A 321 4.95 20.82 10.00
CA PHE A 321 6.26 20.20 9.83
C PHE A 321 7.32 21.10 9.19
N SER A 322 7.03 22.38 8.92
CA SER A 322 7.96 23.30 8.24
C SER A 322 9.32 23.46 8.94
N LYS A 323 9.39 23.22 10.26
CA LYS A 323 10.62 23.29 11.06
C LYS A 323 11.22 21.92 11.37
N ALA A 324 10.60 20.83 10.93
CA ALA A 324 11.09 19.48 11.18
C ALA A 324 12.14 19.10 10.12
N LYS A 325 13.28 18.53 10.56
CA LYS A 325 14.34 18.08 9.64
C LYS A 325 13.93 16.84 8.84
N SER A 326 13.25 15.91 9.50
CA SER A 326 12.72 14.68 8.92
C SER A 326 11.64 14.12 9.85
N VAL A 327 10.54 13.66 9.28
CA VAL A 327 9.38 13.08 9.98
C VAL A 327 8.81 11.95 9.14
N ALA A 328 8.43 10.86 9.80
CA ALA A 328 7.60 9.80 9.24
C ALA A 328 6.40 9.62 10.17
N VAL A 329 5.19 9.84 9.64
CA VAL A 329 3.92 9.74 10.37
C VAL A 329 2.94 8.90 9.58
N PHE A 330 2.08 8.19 10.29
CA PHE A 330 0.96 7.43 9.75
C PHE A 330 -0.21 7.53 10.72
N PRO A 331 -1.47 7.38 10.27
CA PRO A 331 -2.61 7.41 11.17
C PRO A 331 -2.62 6.22 12.15
N GLY A 332 -2.85 6.50 13.44
CA GLY A 332 -3.11 5.47 14.48
C GLY A 332 -1.99 5.20 15.47
#